data_AF-A0A410PLM1-F1
#
_entry.id   AF-A0A410PLM1-F1
#
_cell.length_a   1.000
_cell.length_b   1.000
_cell.length_c   1.000
_cell.angle_alpha   90.00
_cell.angle_beta   90.00
_cell.angle_gamma   90.00
#
_symmetry.space_group_name_H-M   'P 1'
#
loop_
_entity.id
_entity.type
_entity.pdbx_description
1 polymer ?
#
loop_
_entity_poly.entity_id
_entity_poly.type
_entity_poly.pdbx_seq_one_letter_code
_entity_poly.pdbx_strand_id
1 'polypeptide(L)'
;MKMDITLILILAIFLFVITYFAVRLAISPLLNKNEDLKSYKQDSGDLVKLRDIGVLNPDEIEETIKIYSNIRIKKENHEQYEKYDRILIELKEAGYFSEEEYGIRLDKLKKHYKIINL
;
A
#
# COMPACT_ATOMS: atom_id res chain seq x y z
N MET A 1 -5.99 48.56 13.90
CA MET A 1 -5.77 47.53 12.85
C MET A 1 -6.78 46.42 13.11
N LYS A 2 -7.94 46.44 12.42
CA LYS A 2 -8.95 45.37 12.59
C LYS A 2 -8.44 44.19 11.78
N MET A 3 -8.05 43.12 12.46
CA MET A 3 -7.76 41.86 11.78
C MET A 3 -9.07 41.36 11.20
N ASP A 4 -9.18 41.32 9.87
CA ASP A 4 -10.41 40.92 9.21
C ASP A 4 -10.79 39.51 9.65
N ILE A 5 -12.03 39.34 10.11
CA ILE A 5 -12.58 38.06 10.57
C ILE A 5 -12.41 36.98 9.48
N THR A 6 -12.49 37.38 8.22
CA THR A 6 -12.22 36.52 7.05
C THR A 6 -10.79 35.97 7.04
N LEU A 7 -9.79 36.79 7.40
CA LEU A 7 -8.39 36.37 7.48
C LEU A 7 -8.19 35.33 8.60
N ILE A 8 -8.86 35.54 9.74
CA ILE A 8 -8.83 34.60 10.88
C ILE A 8 -9.43 33.25 10.48
N LEU A 9 -10.56 33.27 9.76
CA LEU A 9 -11.22 32.05 9.29
C LEU A 9 -10.35 31.26 8.30
N ILE A 10 -9.71 31.95 7.36
CA ILE A 10 -8.80 31.33 6.38
C ILE A 10 -7.61 30.68 7.08
N LEU A 11 -7.00 31.37 8.05
CA LEU A 11 -5.90 30.83 8.85
C LEU A 11 -6.32 29.57 9.63
N ALA A 12 -7.51 29.59 10.23
CA ALA A 12 -8.02 28.44 10.98
C ALA A 12 -8.23 27.20 10.08
N ILE A 13 -8.76 27.39 8.87
CA ILE A 13 -8.94 26.31 7.89
C ILE A 13 -7.57 25.76 7.45
N PHE A 14 -6.62 26.64 7.15
CA PHE A 14 -5.26 26.23 6.80
C PHE A 14 -4.60 25.40 7.90
N LEU A 15 -4.76 25.83 9.15
CA LEU A 15 -4.21 25.14 10.31
C LEU A 15 -4.83 23.75 10.47
N PHE A 16 -6.15 23.64 10.31
CA PHE A 16 -6.85 22.36 10.33
C PHE A 16 -6.34 21.40 9.25
N VAL A 17 -6.18 21.87 8.01
CA VAL A 17 -5.66 21.06 6.91
C VAL A 17 -4.25 20.57 7.21
N ILE A 18 -3.35 21.46 7.66
CA ILE A 18 -1.98 21.10 7.99
C ILE A 18 -1.94 20.05 9.12
N THR A 19 -2.70 20.26 10.19
CA THR A 19 -2.76 19.30 11.31
C THR A 19 -3.35 17.96 10.86
N TYR A 20 -4.42 17.96 10.08
CA TYR A 20 -5.01 16.74 9.53
C TYR A 20 -3.99 15.94 8.70
N PHE A 21 -3.27 16.60 7.80
CA PHE A 21 -2.25 15.94 6.99
C PHE A 21 -1.07 15.46 7.84
N ALA A 22 -0.62 16.23 8.83
CA ALA A 22 0.46 15.81 9.73
C ALA A 22 0.09 14.55 10.53
N VAL A 23 -1.13 14.51 11.08
CA VAL A 23 -1.66 13.34 11.80
C VAL A 23 -1.79 12.14 10.85
N ARG A 24 -2.38 12.35 9.67
CA ARG A 24 -2.54 11.29 8.67
C ARG A 24 -1.19 10.72 8.22
N LEU A 25 -0.19 11.57 7.99
CA LEU A 25 1.15 11.16 7.60
C LEU A 25 1.85 10.37 8.71
N ALA A 26 1.70 10.80 9.96
CA ALA A 26 2.27 10.12 11.12
C ALA A 26 1.65 8.72 11.36
N ILE A 27 0.35 8.56 11.09
CA ILE A 27 -0.37 7.28 11.29
C ILE A 27 -0.31 6.39 10.04
N SER A 28 -0.07 6.94 8.84
CA SER A 28 0.01 6.19 7.58
C SER A 28 0.91 4.93 7.62
N PRO A 29 2.14 4.96 8.20
CA PRO A 29 2.98 3.76 8.29
C PRO A 29 2.42 2.70 9.25
N LEU A 30 1.60 3.08 10.24
CA LEU A 30 0.96 2.14 11.18
C LEU A 30 -0.27 1.47 10.55
N LEU A 31 -0.99 2.16 9.67
CA LEU A 31 -2.17 1.62 8.98
C LEU A 31 -1.78 0.47 8.02
N ASN A 32 -0.76 0.65 7.18
CA ASN A 32 -0.30 -0.41 6.27
C ASN A 32 0.17 -1.66 7.04
N LYS A 33 0.93 -1.48 8.13
CA LYS A 33 1.41 -2.60 8.94
C LYS A 33 0.27 -3.38 9.60
N ASN A 34 -0.83 -2.70 9.95
CA ASN A 34 -2.01 -3.34 10.55
C ASN A 34 -2.84 -4.11 9.52
N GLU A 35 -2.92 -3.64 8.27
CA GLU A 35 -3.57 -4.39 7.19
C GLU A 35 -2.81 -5.67 6.86
N ASP A 36 -1.47 -5.61 6.75
CA ASP A 36 -0.61 -6.77 6.56
C ASP A 36 -0.77 -7.80 7.70
N LEU A 37 -0.78 -7.33 8.96
CA LEU A 37 -0.97 -8.18 10.13
C LEU A 37 -2.36 -8.80 10.21
N LYS A 38 -3.41 -8.06 9.81
CA LYS A 38 -4.79 -8.54 9.82
C LYS A 38 -5.02 -9.56 8.71
N SER A 39 -4.45 -9.31 7.54
CA SER A 39 -4.42 -10.21 6.39
C SER A 39 -3.71 -11.53 6.72
N TYR A 40 -2.53 -11.45 7.35
CA TYR A 40 -1.78 -12.62 7.80
C TYR A 40 -2.53 -13.45 8.85
N LYS A 41 -3.19 -12.81 9.82
CA LYS A 41 -4.01 -13.50 10.84
C LYS A 41 -5.25 -14.18 10.26
N GLN A 42 -5.83 -13.60 9.22
CA GLN A 42 -6.98 -14.20 8.54
C GLN A 42 -6.55 -15.42 7.72
N ASP A 43 -5.45 -15.31 6.96
CA ASP A 43 -4.91 -16.41 6.17
C ASP A 43 -4.43 -17.58 7.02
N SER A 44 -3.75 -17.30 8.13
CA SER A 44 -3.35 -18.35 9.06
C SER A 44 -4.57 -19.05 9.67
N GLY A 45 -5.65 -18.31 9.92
CA GLY A 45 -6.93 -18.88 10.37
C GLY A 45 -7.56 -19.83 9.34
N ASP A 46 -7.52 -19.48 8.05
CA ASP A 46 -8.09 -20.32 6.99
C ASP A 46 -7.23 -21.56 6.70
N LEU A 47 -5.91 -21.45 6.74
CA LEU A 47 -4.99 -22.60 6.65
C LEU A 47 -5.13 -23.53 7.86
N VAL A 48 -5.39 -22.99 9.05
CA VAL A 48 -5.71 -23.77 10.25
C VAL A 48 -7.02 -24.54 10.10
N LYS A 49 -8.06 -23.93 9.52
CA LYS A 49 -9.31 -24.65 9.20
C LYS A 49 -9.07 -25.80 8.22
N LEU A 50 -8.22 -25.59 7.20
CA LEU A 50 -7.86 -26.63 6.23
C LEU A 50 -7.11 -27.81 6.87
N ARG A 51 -6.29 -27.56 7.91
CA ARG A 51 -5.73 -28.62 8.76
C ARG A 51 -6.82 -29.32 9.56
N ASP A 52 -7.71 -28.57 10.20
CA ASP A 52 -8.73 -29.13 11.09
C ASP A 52 -9.71 -30.07 10.36
N ILE A 53 -9.93 -29.86 9.06
CA ILE A 53 -10.71 -30.76 8.20
C ILE A 53 -9.88 -31.88 7.55
N GLY A 54 -8.59 -32.00 7.89
CA GLY A 54 -7.70 -33.07 7.43
C GLY A 54 -7.18 -32.92 6.00
N VAL A 55 -7.31 -31.73 5.37
CA VAL A 55 -6.80 -31.47 4.02
C VAL A 55 -5.31 -31.13 4.04
N LEU A 56 -4.84 -30.45 5.08
CA LEU A 56 -3.43 -30.14 5.28
C LEU A 56 -2.85 -30.95 6.44
N ASN A 57 -1.61 -31.43 6.27
CA ASN A 57 -0.88 -32.12 7.31
C ASN A 57 -0.59 -31.18 8.49
N PRO A 58 -0.87 -31.60 9.74
CA PRO A 58 -0.55 -30.82 10.93
C PRO A 58 0.95 -30.50 11.05
N ASP A 59 1.80 -31.44 10.64
CA ASP A 59 3.25 -31.35 10.80
C ASP A 59 3.89 -30.32 9.86
N GLU A 60 3.20 -29.94 8.78
CA GLU A 60 3.71 -29.05 7.73
C GLU A 60 3.02 -27.67 7.75
N ILE A 61 2.14 -27.41 8.72
CA ILE A 61 1.29 -26.24 8.70
C ILE A 61 2.07 -24.92 8.84
N GLU A 62 3.12 -24.90 9.66
CA GLU A 62 3.92 -23.69 9.86
C GLU A 62 4.66 -23.29 8.57
N GLU A 63 5.18 -24.28 7.83
CA GLU A 63 5.85 -24.06 6.56
C GLU A 63 4.85 -23.64 5.47
N THR A 64 3.68 -24.28 5.45
CA THR A 64 2.59 -23.93 4.54
C THR A 64 2.11 -22.49 4.74
N ILE A 65 1.97 -22.03 5.99
CA ILE A 65 1.61 -20.63 6.31
C ILE A 65 2.68 -19.66 5.80
N LYS A 66 3.97 -19.98 5.97
CA LYS A 66 5.05 -19.14 5.46
C LYS A 66 5.04 -19.07 3.93
N ILE A 67 4.90 -20.20 3.25
CA ILE A 67 4.86 -20.27 1.78
C ILE A 67 3.65 -19.50 1.23
N TYR A 68 2.46 -19.78 1.75
CA TYR A 68 1.21 -19.18 1.28
C TYR A 68 1.21 -17.67 1.46
N SER A 69 1.64 -17.17 2.63
CA SER A 69 1.80 -15.74 2.89
C SER A 69 2.74 -15.09 1.88
N ASN A 70 3.88 -15.72 1.57
CA ASN A 70 4.85 -15.18 0.63
C ASN A 70 4.32 -15.15 -0.82
N ILE A 71 3.58 -16.19 -1.24
CA ILE A 71 2.93 -16.25 -2.55
C ILE A 71 1.88 -15.14 -2.66
N ARG A 72 1.05 -14.97 -1.63
CA ARG A 72 0.01 -13.95 -1.61
C ARG A 72 0.59 -12.54 -1.66
N ILE A 73 1.60 -12.24 -0.85
CA ILE A 73 2.29 -10.94 -0.86
C ILE A 73 2.86 -10.65 -2.25
N LYS A 74 3.47 -11.63 -2.91
CA LYS A 74 3.97 -11.45 -4.28
C LYS A 74 2.84 -11.15 -5.27
N LYS A 75 1.72 -11.87 -5.16
CA LYS A 75 0.55 -11.66 -6.02
C LYS A 75 -0.03 -10.26 -5.82
N GLU A 76 -0.24 -9.85 -4.58
CA GLU A 76 -0.79 -8.53 -4.24
C GLU A 76 0.16 -7.40 -4.68
N ASN A 77 1.47 -7.56 -4.45
CA ASN A 77 2.46 -6.61 -4.95
C ASN A 77 2.44 -6.49 -6.47
N HIS A 78 2.21 -7.59 -7.19
CA HIS A 78 2.11 -7.58 -8.64
C HIS A 78 0.84 -6.89 -9.13
N GLU A 79 -0.32 -7.20 -8.53
CA GLU A 79 -1.60 -6.55 -8.87
C GLU A 79 -1.55 -5.03 -8.61
N GLN A 80 -0.97 -4.61 -7.48
CA GLN A 80 -0.79 -3.19 -7.16
C GLN A 80 0.20 -2.53 -8.12
N TYR A 81 1.29 -3.21 -8.47
CA TYR A 81 2.24 -2.73 -9.46
C TYR A 81 1.56 -2.45 -10.81
N GLU A 82 0.80 -3.41 -11.36
CA GLU A 82 0.09 -3.24 -12.65
C GLU A 82 -0.93 -2.11 -12.62
N LYS A 83 -1.60 -1.91 -11.47
CA LYS A 83 -2.53 -0.80 -11.29
C LYS A 83 -1.81 0.54 -11.36
N TYR A 84 -0.70 0.69 -10.65
CA TYR A 84 0.04 1.96 -10.62
C TYR A 84 0.83 2.21 -11.90
N ASP A 85 1.28 1.16 -12.58
CA ASP A 85 1.91 1.26 -13.89
C ASP A 85 0.94 1.87 -14.91
N ARG A 86 -0.31 1.38 -14.98
CA ARG A 86 -1.36 1.98 -15.80
C ARG A 86 -1.59 3.46 -15.50
N ILE A 87 -1.67 3.83 -14.22
CA ILE A 87 -1.83 5.24 -13.83
C ILE A 87 -0.63 6.08 -14.30
N LEU A 88 0.60 5.56 -14.22
CA LEU A 88 1.78 6.27 -14.72
C LEU A 88 1.75 6.44 -16.24
N ILE A 89 1.27 5.44 -16.98
CA ILE A 89 1.07 5.53 -18.43
C ILE A 89 0.03 6.61 -18.77
N GLU A 90 -1.13 6.60 -18.11
CA GLU A 90 -2.18 7.59 -18.34
C GLU A 90 -1.70 9.03 -18.07
N LEU A 91 -0.93 9.23 -16.99
CA LEU A 91 -0.36 10.54 -16.67
C LEU A 91 0.69 10.99 -17.70
N LYS A 92 1.49 10.05 -18.22
CA LYS A 92 2.43 10.32 -19.31
C LYS A 92 1.69 10.76 -20.57
N GLU A 93 0.67 10.02 -20.96
CA GLU A 93 -0.15 10.30 -22.14
C GLU A 93 -0.90 11.63 -22.03
N ALA A 94 -1.31 12.01 -20.82
CA ALA A 94 -1.88 13.32 -20.52
C ALA A 94 -0.84 14.47 -20.50
N GLY A 95 0.45 14.17 -20.67
CA GLY A 95 1.51 15.17 -20.73
C GLY A 95 1.96 15.72 -19.38
N TYR A 96 1.64 15.04 -18.26
CA TYR A 96 2.08 15.47 -16.92
C TYR A 96 3.59 15.32 -16.70
N PHE A 97 4.25 14.45 -17.47
CA PHE A 97 5.70 14.24 -17.42
C PHE A 97 6.19 13.60 -18.73
N SER A 98 7.50 13.73 -18.99
CA SER A 98 8.15 13.19 -20.20
C SER A 98 8.38 11.67 -20.13
N GLU A 99 8.75 11.04 -21.24
CA GLU A 99 9.13 9.62 -21.29
C GLU A 99 10.32 9.29 -20.38
N GLU A 100 11.28 10.22 -20.27
CA GLU A 100 12.45 10.07 -19.39
C GLU A 100 12.03 10.07 -17.91
N GLU A 101 11.12 10.98 -17.54
CA GLU A 101 10.57 11.03 -16.19
C GLU A 101 9.68 9.83 -15.87
N TYR A 102 8.94 9.31 -16.86
CA TYR A 102 8.19 8.07 -16.74
C TYR A 102 9.12 6.91 -16.39
N GLY A 103 10.23 6.73 -17.10
CA GLY A 103 11.21 5.67 -16.81
C GLY A 103 11.75 5.73 -15.38
N ILE A 104 12.13 6.92 -14.91
CA ILE A 104 12.62 7.10 -13.53
C ILE A 104 11.54 6.77 -12.49
N ARG A 105 10.28 7.14 -12.75
CA ARG A 105 9.15 6.85 -11.84
C ARG A 105 8.78 5.38 -11.85
N LEU A 106 8.83 4.74 -13.01
CA LEU A 106 8.60 3.32 -13.18
C LEU A 106 9.65 2.48 -12.43
N ASP A 107 10.92 2.85 -12.51
CA ASP A 107 11.98 2.18 -11.76
C ASP A 107 11.79 2.27 -10.24
N LYS A 108 11.35 3.43 -9.74
CA LYS A 108 10.97 3.58 -8.33
C LYS A 108 9.79 2.68 -7.96
N LEU A 109 8.79 2.56 -8.84
CA LEU A 109 7.63 1.71 -8.65
C LEU A 109 8.01 0.22 -8.60
N LYS A 110 8.84 -0.25 -9.55
CA LYS A 110 9.37 -1.63 -9.58
C LYS A 110 10.14 -1.97 -8.32
N LYS A 111 11.02 -1.06 -7.87
CA LYS A 111 11.81 -1.23 -6.65
C LYS A 111 10.92 -1.31 -5.40
N HIS A 112 9.85 -0.50 -5.33
CA HIS A 112 8.93 -0.50 -4.20
C HIS A 112 8.21 -1.85 -4.04
N TYR A 113 7.68 -2.40 -5.15
CA TYR A 113 6.97 -3.68 -5.15
C TYR A 113 7.88 -4.92 -5.28
N LYS A 114 9.20 -4.71 -5.31
CA LYS A 114 10.21 -5.77 -5.50
C LYS A 114 9.98 -6.61 -6.76
N ILE A 115 9.48 -5.97 -7.81
CA ILE A 115 9.35 -6.58 -9.15
C ILE A 115 10.75 -6.57 -9.75
N ILE A 116 11.44 -7.71 -9.71
CA ILE A 116 12.67 -7.94 -10.47
C ILE A 116 12.22 -8.52 -11.81
N ASN A 117 12.58 -7.87 -12.92
CA ASN A 117 12.34 -8.42 -14.26
C ASN A 117 12.90 -9.86 -14.28
N LEU A 118 12.02 -10.84 -14.52
CA LEU A 118 12.38 -12.20 -14.91
C LEU A 118 12.96 -12.21 -16.32
#